data_AF-A0A4P9XMZ9-F1
#
_entry.id   AF-A0A4P9XMZ9-F1
#
_cell.length_a   1.000
_cell.length_b   1.000
_cell.length_c   1.000
_cell.angle_alpha   90.00
_cell.angle_beta   90.00
_cell.angle_gamma   90.00
#
_symmetry.space_group_name_H-M   'P 1'
#
loop_
_entity.id
_entity.type
_entity.pdbx_description
1 polymer ?
#
loop_
_entity_poly.entity_id
_entity_poly.type
_entity_poly.pdbx_seq_one_letter_code
_entity_poly.pdbx_strand_id
1 'polypeptide(L)'
;LLAWLAFAAQMARAWEQLDYDIFDLVDDVRREHGEDATFYSVLGLDQSATTAQIIKAHRKLSLGVHPDKNPSKEAQRVFTRLGSITGMLKDSEKRERYEFFLKNGVPTWRGTGYYYKRHRPGLGSVLVALGVFGSAVHYLLMYVGWWRGRERWQLLQEDVR
;
A
#
# COMPACT_ATOMS: atom_id res chain seq x y z
N LEU A 1 14.64 11.66 27.20
CA LEU A 1 13.29 11.42 26.64
C LEU A 1 13.04 12.17 25.33
N LEU A 2 13.20 13.50 25.29
CA LEU A 2 13.04 14.29 24.05
C LEU A 2 14.01 13.90 22.91
N ALA A 3 15.26 13.56 23.24
CA ALA A 3 16.23 13.08 22.23
C ALA A 3 15.87 11.70 21.64
N TRP A 4 15.27 10.81 22.44
CA TRP A 4 14.78 9.50 21.97
C TRP A 4 13.53 9.64 21.10
N LEU A 5 12.64 10.59 21.43
CA LEU A 5 11.49 10.93 20.60
C LEU A 5 11.91 11.57 19.27
N ALA A 6 12.92 12.46 19.28
CA ALA A 6 13.48 13.05 18.06
C ALA A 6 14.19 12.01 17.17
N PHE A 7 14.93 11.07 17.77
CA PHE A 7 15.57 9.96 17.05
C PHE A 7 14.54 8.97 16.49
N ALA A 8 13.49 8.64 17.25
CA ALA A 8 12.37 7.82 16.76
C ALA A 8 11.61 8.52 15.61
N ALA A 9 11.42 9.84 15.69
CA ALA A 9 10.81 10.63 14.63
C ALA A 9 11.69 10.70 13.36
N GLN A 10 13.01 10.70 13.50
CA GLN A 10 13.95 10.61 12.37
C GLN A 10 13.99 9.21 11.75
N MET A 11 13.83 8.16 12.55
CA MET A 11 13.67 6.76 12.10
C MET A 11 12.32 6.50 11.44
N ALA A 12 11.30 7.29 11.79
CA ALA A 12 10.03 7.35 11.11
C ALA A 12 10.10 8.32 9.92
N ARG A 13 11.04 8.12 8.99
CA ARG A 13 10.83 8.58 7.62
C ARG A 13 9.65 7.78 7.06
N ALA A 14 8.45 8.22 7.43
CA ALA A 14 7.23 7.73 6.85
C ALA A 14 7.38 7.88 5.34
N TRP A 15 7.05 6.82 4.62
CA TRP A 15 6.99 6.84 3.16
C TRP A 15 6.23 8.09 2.72
N GLU A 16 6.81 8.82 1.77
CA GLU A 16 6.16 9.99 1.22
C GLU A 16 5.05 9.56 0.26
N GLN A 17 4.14 10.47 -0.08
CA GLN A 17 3.07 10.16 -1.03
C GLN A 17 3.62 9.64 -2.37
N LEU A 18 4.75 10.19 -2.80
CA LEU A 18 5.47 9.76 -4.00
C LEU A 18 5.90 8.28 -3.93
N ASP A 19 6.30 7.80 -2.76
CA ASP A 19 6.74 6.41 -2.59
C ASP A 19 5.57 5.44 -2.80
N TYR A 20 4.41 5.75 -2.21
CA TYR A 20 3.20 4.96 -2.44
C TYR A 20 2.77 4.96 -3.90
N ASP A 21 2.83 6.11 -4.58
CA ASP A 21 2.50 6.22 -5.99
C ASP A 21 3.44 5.36 -6.86
N ILE A 22 4.74 5.35 -6.55
CA ILE A 22 5.71 4.48 -7.23
C ILE A 22 5.38 3.01 -6.98
N PHE A 23 5.10 2.62 -5.73
CA PHE A 23 4.82 1.23 -5.39
C PHE A 23 3.55 0.70 -6.06
N ASP A 24 2.48 1.49 -6.02
CA ASP A 24 1.22 1.15 -6.68
C ASP A 24 1.41 1.01 -8.20
N LEU A 25 2.19 1.91 -8.81
CA LEU A 25 2.47 1.87 -10.24
C LEU A 25 3.37 0.70 -10.65
N VAL A 26 4.38 0.37 -9.84
CA VAL A 26 5.24 -0.81 -10.05
C VAL A 26 4.42 -2.10 -9.97
N ASP A 27 3.54 -2.22 -8.98
CA ASP A 27 2.64 -3.36 -8.87
C ASP A 27 1.72 -3.50 -10.08
N ASP A 28 1.15 -2.38 -10.53
CA ASP A 28 0.28 -2.38 -11.71
C ASP A 28 1.01 -2.83 -12.97
N VAL A 29 2.28 -2.43 -13.12
CA VAL A 29 3.15 -2.86 -14.22
C VAL A 29 3.50 -4.33 -14.10
N ARG A 30 3.92 -4.79 -12.92
CA ARG A 30 4.30 -6.20 -12.68
C ARG A 30 3.14 -7.17 -12.89
N ARG A 31 1.94 -6.78 -12.47
CA ARG A 31 0.73 -7.58 -12.66
C ARG A 31 0.39 -7.81 -14.14
N GLU A 32 0.69 -6.84 -15.01
CA GLU A 32 0.32 -6.91 -16.42
C GLU A 32 1.45 -7.45 -17.32
N HIS A 33 2.71 -7.14 -16.99
CA HIS A 33 3.86 -7.43 -17.84
C HIS A 33 4.86 -8.43 -17.22
N GLY A 34 4.60 -8.93 -16.00
CA GLY A 34 5.45 -9.87 -15.28
C GLY A 34 6.34 -9.20 -14.21
N GLU A 35 6.86 -9.99 -13.28
CA GLU A 35 7.62 -9.51 -12.10
C GLU A 35 8.86 -8.66 -12.45
N ASP A 36 9.51 -8.97 -13.59
CA ASP A 36 10.72 -8.28 -14.06
C ASP A 36 10.43 -6.99 -14.86
N ALA A 37 9.15 -6.64 -15.03
CA ALA A 37 8.76 -5.47 -15.81
C ALA A 37 9.13 -4.16 -15.09
N THR A 38 9.74 -3.24 -15.85
CA THR A 38 10.14 -1.91 -15.40
C THR A 38 9.39 -0.82 -16.16
N PHE A 39 9.44 0.42 -15.67
CA PHE A 39 8.86 1.56 -16.37
C PHE A 39 9.50 1.78 -17.75
N TYR A 40 10.80 1.49 -17.88
CA TYR A 40 11.52 1.56 -19.14
C TYR A 40 11.09 0.44 -20.10
N SER A 41 10.94 -0.79 -19.62
CA SER A 41 10.51 -1.91 -20.47
C SER A 41 9.10 -1.71 -21.01
N VAL A 42 8.19 -1.09 -20.23
CA VAL A 42 6.84 -0.72 -20.70
C VAL A 42 6.91 0.31 -21.84
N LEU A 43 7.87 1.23 -21.80
CA LEU A 43 8.11 2.19 -22.88
C LEU A 43 8.93 1.61 -24.04
N GLY A 44 9.45 0.39 -23.92
CA GLY A 44 10.38 -0.21 -24.87
C GLY A 44 11.73 0.52 -24.93
N LEU A 45 12.19 1.04 -23.78
CA LEU A 45 13.43 1.80 -23.64
C LEU A 45 14.40 1.09 -22.69
N ASP A 46 15.68 1.44 -22.83
CA ASP A 46 16.71 1.09 -21.86
C ASP A 46 16.69 2.06 -20.65
N GLN A 47 17.22 1.64 -19.50
CA GLN A 47 17.31 2.47 -18.29
C GLN A 47 18.18 3.72 -18.53
N SER A 48 19.15 3.66 -19.44
CA SER A 48 19.97 4.80 -19.86
C SER A 48 19.24 5.83 -20.73
N ALA A 49 17.95 5.62 -21.04
CA ALA A 49 17.20 6.50 -21.93
C ALA A 49 17.08 7.93 -21.38
N THR A 50 17.30 8.88 -22.28
CA THR A 50 17.16 10.31 -22.04
C THR A 50 15.69 10.72 -21.95
N THR A 51 15.42 11.85 -21.30
CA THR A 51 14.06 12.42 -21.19
C THR A 51 13.41 12.67 -22.55
N ALA A 52 14.20 13.05 -23.57
CA ALA A 52 13.70 13.22 -24.93
C ALA A 52 13.22 11.90 -25.56
N GLN A 53 13.95 10.80 -25.33
CA GLN A 53 13.55 9.46 -25.79
C GLN A 53 12.29 8.98 -25.06
N ILE A 54 12.19 9.22 -23.76
CA ILE A 54 11.00 8.92 -22.94
C ILE A 54 9.76 9.63 -23.51
N ILE A 55 9.86 10.94 -23.78
CA ILE A 55 8.75 11.72 -24.35
C ILE A 55 8.38 11.20 -25.75
N LYS A 56 9.36 10.86 -26.57
CA LYS A 56 9.13 10.31 -27.92
C LYS A 56 8.43 8.95 -27.87
N ALA A 57 8.86 8.06 -26.98
CA ALA A 57 8.26 6.74 -26.79
C ALA A 57 6.81 6.86 -26.28
N HIS A 58 6.58 7.71 -25.27
CA HIS A 58 5.23 8.01 -24.77
C HIS A 58 4.31 8.45 -25.91
N ARG A 59 4.70 9.47 -26.70
CA ARG A 59 3.88 9.96 -27.83
C ARG A 59 3.52 8.83 -28.82
N LYS A 60 4.48 7.98 -29.15
CA LYS A 60 4.26 6.84 -30.07
C LYS A 60 3.24 5.85 -29.51
N LEU A 61 3.38 5.48 -28.23
CA LEU A 61 2.49 4.51 -27.58
C LEU A 61 1.10 5.09 -27.33
N SER A 62 1.00 6.35 -26.90
CA SER A 62 -0.27 7.05 -26.65
C SER A 62 -1.18 7.11 -27.89
N LEU A 63 -0.61 7.20 -29.09
CA LEU A 63 -1.39 7.20 -30.34
C LEU A 63 -2.11 5.86 -30.56
N GLY A 64 -1.51 4.75 -30.13
CA GLY A 64 -2.10 3.41 -30.25
C GLY A 64 -3.22 3.16 -29.25
N VAL A 65 -3.17 3.79 -28.07
CA VAL A 65 -4.14 3.58 -26.98
C VAL A 65 -5.03 4.80 -26.72
N HIS A 66 -5.08 5.75 -27.65
CA HIS A 66 -5.79 7.01 -27.47
C HIS A 66 -7.29 6.76 -27.23
N PRO A 67 -7.92 7.35 -26.19
CA PRO A 67 -9.30 7.03 -25.80
C PRO A 67 -10.34 7.42 -26.85
N ASP A 68 -10.05 8.42 -27.68
CA ASP A 68 -10.91 8.81 -28.82
C ASP A 68 -11.03 7.70 -29.87
N LYS A 69 -9.93 6.99 -30.14
CA LYS A 69 -9.91 5.91 -31.14
C LYS A 69 -10.27 4.56 -30.52
N ASN A 70 -10.02 4.39 -29.23
CA ASN A 70 -10.25 3.18 -28.47
C ASN A 70 -11.05 3.50 -27.19
N PRO A 71 -12.38 3.54 -27.24
CA PRO A 71 -13.24 3.89 -26.10
C PRO A 71 -13.37 2.77 -25.06
N SER A 72 -12.52 1.75 -25.09
CA SER A 72 -12.56 0.64 -24.14
C SER A 72 -12.02 1.08 -22.77
N LYS A 73 -12.57 0.51 -21.70
CA LYS A 73 -12.08 0.75 -20.33
C LYS A 73 -10.61 0.32 -20.17
N GLU A 74 -10.18 -0.67 -20.94
CA GLU A 74 -8.79 -1.16 -20.93
C GLU A 74 -7.85 -0.15 -21.59
N ALA A 75 -8.19 0.38 -22.77
CA ALA A 75 -7.38 1.40 -23.45
C ALA A 75 -7.23 2.65 -22.57
N GLN A 76 -8.30 3.09 -21.91
CA GLN A 76 -8.24 4.20 -20.96
C GLN A 76 -7.29 3.92 -19.80
N ARG A 77 -7.33 2.71 -19.22
CA ARG A 77 -6.43 2.32 -18.12
C ARG A 77 -4.97 2.33 -18.57
N VAL A 78 -4.69 1.74 -19.73
CA VAL A 78 -3.34 1.69 -20.30
C VAL A 78 -2.85 3.11 -20.61
N PHE A 79 -3.68 3.96 -21.20
CA PHE A 79 -3.35 5.36 -21.48
C PHE A 79 -3.02 6.15 -20.21
N THR A 80 -3.86 6.04 -19.18
CA THR A 80 -3.62 6.69 -17.89
C THR A 80 -2.33 6.19 -17.24
N ARG A 81 -2.08 4.87 -17.25
CA ARG A 81 -0.84 4.29 -16.71
C ARG A 81 0.39 4.79 -17.45
N LEU A 82 0.34 4.81 -18.78
CA LEU A 82 1.43 5.29 -19.64
C LEU A 82 1.77 6.76 -19.31
N GLY A 83 0.75 7.58 -19.06
CA GLY A 83 0.90 8.95 -18.59
C GLY A 83 1.58 9.03 -17.22
N SER A 84 1.15 8.23 -16.25
CA SER A 84 1.78 8.16 -14.92
C SER A 84 3.24 7.74 -14.98
N ILE A 85 3.56 6.67 -15.73
CA ILE A 85 4.94 6.19 -15.93
C ILE A 85 5.82 7.29 -16.51
N THR A 86 5.34 7.94 -17.58
CA THR A 86 6.10 9.01 -18.25
C THR A 86 6.25 10.22 -17.35
N GLY A 87 5.23 10.55 -16.55
CA GLY A 87 5.29 11.61 -15.55
C GLY A 87 6.37 11.36 -14.50
N MET A 88 6.52 10.12 -14.04
CA MET A 88 7.56 9.72 -13.09
C MET A 88 8.96 9.78 -13.71
N LEU A 89 9.12 9.28 -14.94
CA LEU A 89 10.44 9.22 -15.60
C LEU A 89 10.92 10.57 -16.16
N LYS A 90 10.01 11.52 -16.41
CA LYS A 90 10.35 12.84 -16.96
C LYS A 90 10.89 13.78 -15.87
N ASP A 91 10.40 13.63 -14.65
CA ASP A 91 10.81 14.42 -13.49
C ASP A 91 12.07 13.79 -12.88
N SER A 92 13.13 14.59 -12.71
CA SER A 92 14.41 14.07 -12.22
C SER A 92 14.34 13.51 -10.80
N GLU A 93 13.58 14.16 -9.92
CA GLU A 93 13.46 13.77 -8.51
C GLU A 93 12.66 12.46 -8.39
N LYS A 94 11.55 12.37 -9.11
CA LYS A 94 10.71 11.16 -9.12
C LYS A 94 11.41 9.99 -9.78
N ARG A 95 12.17 10.25 -10.84
CA ARG A 95 12.98 9.25 -11.52
C ARG A 95 14.07 8.71 -10.59
N GLU A 96 14.81 9.58 -9.90
CA GLU A 96 15.83 9.16 -8.94
C GLU A 96 15.21 8.30 -7.83
N ARG A 97 14.05 8.71 -7.30
CA ARG A 97 13.32 7.95 -6.29
C ARG A 97 12.87 6.56 -6.80
N TYR A 98 12.38 6.50 -8.03
CA TYR A 98 12.04 5.24 -8.68
C TYR A 98 13.28 4.35 -8.88
N GLU A 99 14.38 4.90 -9.38
CA GLU A 99 15.64 4.17 -9.61
C GLU A 99 16.21 3.62 -8.30
N PHE A 100 16.07 4.35 -7.19
CA PHE A 100 16.39 3.86 -5.85
C PHE A 100 15.62 2.57 -5.51
N PHE A 101 14.31 2.53 -5.73
CA PHE A 101 13.50 1.33 -5.47
C PHE A 101 13.72 0.22 -6.48
N LEU A 102 14.05 0.56 -7.73
CA LEU A 102 14.39 -0.43 -8.75
C LEU A 102 15.65 -1.20 -8.35
N LYS A 103 16.65 -0.52 -7.77
CA LYS A 103 17.91 -1.13 -7.31
C LYS A 103 17.81 -1.84 -5.96
N ASN A 104 17.12 -1.22 -4.99
CA ASN A 104 17.05 -1.73 -3.62
C ASN A 104 15.84 -2.64 -3.36
N GLY A 105 14.92 -2.74 -4.31
CA GLY A 105 13.66 -3.47 -4.16
C GLY A 105 12.54 -2.60 -3.58
N VAL A 106 11.32 -3.01 -3.87
CA VAL A 106 10.08 -2.40 -3.37
C VAL A 106 9.65 -3.15 -2.10
N PRO A 107 9.26 -2.47 -1.01
CA PRO A 107 8.78 -3.12 0.20
C PRO A 107 7.50 -3.94 -0.06
N THR A 108 7.42 -5.12 0.55
CA THR A 108 6.24 -6.00 0.47
C THR A 108 5.08 -5.48 1.32
N TRP A 109 5.35 -4.74 2.39
CA TRP A 109 4.33 -4.17 3.28
C TRP A 109 4.24 -2.64 3.13
N ARG A 110 3.04 -2.14 2.80
CA ARG A 110 2.77 -0.72 2.47
C ARG A 110 1.75 -0.06 3.42
N GLY A 111 1.61 -0.59 4.63
CA GLY A 111 0.67 -0.08 5.64
C GLY A 111 -0.78 -0.57 5.47
N THR A 112 -1.68 -0.01 6.27
CA THR A 112 -3.11 -0.39 6.32
C THR A 112 -3.88 0.05 5.06
N GLY A 113 -3.43 1.10 4.37
CA GLY A 113 -4.05 1.63 3.14
C GLY A 113 -4.22 0.59 2.03
N TYR A 114 -3.25 -0.33 1.88
CA TYR A 114 -3.34 -1.46 0.96
C TYR A 114 -4.57 -2.34 1.25
N TYR A 115 -4.83 -2.62 2.53
CA TYR A 115 -5.99 -3.39 2.96
C TYR A 115 -7.30 -2.64 2.69
N TYR A 116 -7.34 -1.32 2.87
CA TYR A 116 -8.51 -0.50 2.53
C TYR A 116 -8.81 -0.45 1.03
N LYS A 117 -7.78 -0.39 0.17
CA LYS A 117 -7.96 -0.37 -1.30
C LYS A 117 -8.47 -1.73 -1.82
N ARG A 118 -7.97 -2.83 -1.25
CA ARG A 118 -8.35 -4.21 -1.62
C ARG A 118 -9.66 -4.67 -0.99
N HIS A 119 -9.90 -4.31 0.26
CA HIS A 119 -11.13 -4.58 1.01
C HIS A 119 -11.69 -3.22 1.42
N ARG A 120 -12.61 -2.67 0.61
CA ARG A 120 -13.35 -1.47 1.01
C ARG A 120 -14.37 -1.90 2.05
N PRO A 121 -14.13 -1.69 3.35
CA PRO A 121 -15.00 -2.25 4.37
C PRO A 121 -16.36 -1.56 4.27
N GLY A 122 -17.37 -2.30 3.82
CA GLY A 122 -18.75 -1.83 3.82
C GLY A 122 -19.30 -1.82 5.25
N LEU A 123 -20.41 -1.10 5.44
CA LEU A 123 -21.09 -0.99 6.74
C LEU A 123 -21.33 -2.36 7.40
N GLY A 124 -21.71 -3.39 6.63
CA GLY A 124 -21.87 -4.75 7.16
C GLY A 124 -20.57 -5.36 7.72
N SER A 125 -19.45 -5.23 7.02
CA SER A 125 -18.15 -5.74 7.51
C SER A 125 -17.68 -5.02 8.77
N VAL A 126 -17.96 -3.71 8.86
CA VAL A 126 -17.66 -2.91 10.04
C VAL A 126 -18.52 -3.35 11.22
N LEU A 127 -19.82 -3.54 11.03
CA LEU A 127 -20.72 -4.01 12.08
C LEU A 127 -20.35 -5.41 12.58
N VAL A 128 -19.97 -6.32 11.69
CA VAL A 128 -19.49 -7.66 12.07
C VAL A 128 -18.19 -7.56 12.86
N ALA A 129 -17.22 -6.76 12.42
CA ALA A 129 -15.96 -6.58 13.13
C ALA A 129 -16.17 -5.97 14.53
N LEU A 130 -17.02 -4.96 14.64
CA LEU A 130 -17.40 -4.35 15.92
C LEU A 130 -18.14 -5.35 16.83
N GLY A 131 -19.03 -6.17 16.26
CA GLY A 131 -19.72 -7.22 16.99
C GLY A 131 -18.76 -8.25 17.56
N VAL A 132 -17.86 -8.80 16.73
CA VAL A 132 -16.84 -9.77 17.15
C VAL A 132 -15.92 -9.16 18.21
N PHE A 133 -15.45 -7.93 18.00
CA PHE A 133 -14.59 -7.25 18.94
C PHE A 133 -15.31 -7.00 20.29
N GLY A 134 -16.54 -6.50 20.24
CA GLY A 134 -17.38 -6.28 21.42
C GLY A 134 -17.66 -7.58 22.18
N SER A 135 -17.99 -8.67 21.49
CA SER A 135 -18.17 -9.99 22.09
C SER A 135 -16.90 -10.52 22.73
N ALA A 136 -15.74 -10.34 22.08
CA ALA A 136 -14.45 -10.76 22.63
C ALA A 136 -14.10 -9.98 23.91
N VAL A 137 -14.30 -8.66 23.91
CA VAL A 137 -14.11 -7.82 25.10
C VAL A 137 -15.08 -8.21 26.21
N HIS A 138 -16.36 -8.41 25.89
CA HIS A 138 -17.37 -8.84 26.86
C HIS A 138 -17.02 -10.20 27.48
N TYR A 139 -16.63 -11.18 26.65
CA TYR A 139 -16.18 -12.48 27.10
C TYR A 139 -14.96 -12.39 28.00
N LEU A 140 -13.98 -11.55 27.66
CA LEU A 140 -12.79 -11.32 28.47
C LEU A 140 -13.15 -10.74 29.86
N LEU A 141 -14.08 -9.78 29.91
CA LEU A 141 -14.56 -9.22 31.18
C LEU A 141 -15.26 -10.27 32.04
N MET A 142 -16.11 -11.10 31.45
CA MET A 142 -16.75 -12.22 32.16
C MET A 142 -15.72 -13.23 32.64
N TYR A 143 -14.71 -13.54 31.83
CA TYR A 143 -13.63 -14.46 32.18
C TYR A 143 -12.81 -13.94 33.37
N VAL A 144 -12.40 -12.67 33.35
CA VAL A 144 -11.68 -12.04 34.46
C VAL A 144 -12.55 -11.96 35.71
N GLY A 145 -13.84 -11.66 35.56
CA GLY A 145 -14.80 -11.63 36.66
C GLY A 145 -15.01 -13.00 37.31
N TRP A 146 -15.15 -14.05 36.49
CA TRP A 146 -15.23 -15.43 36.95
C TRP A 146 -13.95 -15.86 37.66
N TRP A 147 -12.79 -15.49 37.13
CA TRP A 147 -11.49 -15.81 37.75
C TRP A 147 -11.35 -15.18 39.14
N ARG A 148 -11.61 -13.87 39.27
CA ARG A 148 -11.65 -13.18 40.58
C ARG A 148 -12.72 -13.73 41.51
N GLY A 149 -13.80 -14.25 40.95
CA GLY A 149 -14.88 -14.88 41.71
C GLY A 149 -14.46 -16.18 42.38
N ARG A 150 -13.70 -17.02 41.68
CA ARG A 150 -13.23 -18.30 42.24
C ARG A 150 -12.36 -18.14 43.48
N GLU A 151 -11.49 -17.14 43.50
CA GLU A 151 -10.64 -16.85 44.67
C GLU A 151 -11.47 -16.48 45.91
N ARG A 152 -12.55 -15.70 45.72
CA ARG A 152 -13.45 -15.33 46.83
C ARG A 152 -14.17 -16.53 47.45
N TRP A 153 -14.59 -17.50 46.64
CA TRP A 153 -15.28 -18.69 47.13
C TRP A 153 -14.38 -19.60 47.98
N GLN A 154 -13.08 -19.63 47.68
CA GLN A 154 -12.11 -20.41 48.46
C GLN A 154 -11.88 -19.79 49.84
N LEU A 155 -11.70 -18.46 49.91
CA LEU A 155 -11.56 -17.75 51.19
C LEU A 155 -12.79 -17.93 52.10
N LEU A 156 -14.00 -17.86 51.54
CA LEU A 156 -15.23 -18.06 52.31
C LEU A 156 -15.39 -19.49 52.86
N GLN A 157 -14.81 -20.50 52.21
CA GLN A 157 -14.84 -21.88 52.71
C GLN A 157 -13.81 -22.11 53.83
N GLU A 158 -12.69 -21.39 53.82
CA GLU A 158 -11.72 -21.39 54.91
C GLU A 158 -12.25 -20.64 56.14
N ASP A 159 -12.95 -19.51 55.97
CA ASP A 159 -13.55 -18.75 57.09
C ASP A 159 -14.69 -19.51 57.80
N VAL A 160 -15.38 -20.42 57.11
CA VAL A 160 -16.51 -21.19 57.65
C VAL A 160 -16.06 -22.49 58.35
N ARG A 161 -14.79 -22.90 58.19
CA ARG A 161 -14.25 -24.16 58.70
C ARG A 161 -13.45 -23.98 59.99
#